data_AF-A0A8H7FCL7-F1
#
_entry.id   AF-A0A8H7FCL7-F1
#
_cell.length_a   1.000
_cell.length_b   1.000
_cell.length_c   1.000
_cell.angle_alpha   90.00
_cell.angle_beta   90.00
_cell.angle_gamma   90.00
#
_symmetry.space_group_name_H-M   'P 1'
#
loop_
_entity.id
_entity.type
_entity.pdbx_description
1 polymer ?
#
loop_
_entity_poly.entity_id
_entity_poly.type
_entity_poly.pdbx_seq_one_letter_code
_entity_poly.pdbx_strand_id
1 'polypeptide(L)'
;MKRIRLKADAKALDSSATSLQRSKVTERKNLLGRKIKSWTDIQQVYMPEVSVIRAREEQAAADKSKTIEPFDIPLHLPSALSRRLRTTPKLFIYEFRLRTAQAYEALEELRRHLRLRTHMYKFKDRHVPGQRANTRSQNLLNRTQHKVNISGAKYKRARASLYSISQLSDDVGLPDEALQELHPADVRAFNDNTDKILEFIHVRPQAKMSTQLLKCFIRLCGA
;
A
#
# COMPACT_ATOMS: atom_id res chain seq x y z
N MET A 1 -5.48 1.04 -4.56
CA MET A 1 -6.08 1.71 -3.38
C MET A 1 -7.46 2.29 -3.61
N LYS A 2 -7.68 3.10 -4.67
CA LYS A 2 -9.03 3.51 -5.09
C LYS A 2 -9.98 2.30 -5.25
N ARG A 3 -9.45 1.17 -5.76
CA ARG A 3 -10.13 -0.13 -5.84
C ARG A 3 -10.53 -0.71 -4.49
N ILE A 4 -9.63 -0.75 -3.50
CA ILE A 4 -9.91 -1.29 -2.16
C ILE A 4 -10.97 -0.46 -1.45
N ARG A 5 -10.86 0.87 -1.53
CA ARG A 5 -11.86 1.77 -0.95
C ARG A 5 -13.21 1.63 -1.65
N LEU A 6 -13.24 1.58 -2.98
CA LEU A 6 -14.47 1.37 -3.74
C LEU A 6 -15.12 0.01 -3.43
N LYS A 7 -14.31 -1.04 -3.20
CA LYS A 7 -14.81 -2.35 -2.78
C LYS A 7 -15.43 -2.30 -1.38
N ALA A 8 -14.81 -1.58 -0.44
CA ALA A 8 -15.37 -1.36 0.88
C ALA A 8 -16.66 -0.53 0.83
N ASP A 9 -16.68 0.56 0.06
CA ASP A 9 -17.85 1.40 -0.17
C ASP A 9 -19.00 0.60 -0.82
N ALA A 10 -18.68 -0.26 -1.80
CA ALA A 10 -19.65 -1.13 -2.46
C ALA A 10 -20.23 -2.19 -1.51
N LYS A 11 -19.42 -2.75 -0.61
CA LYS A 11 -19.88 -3.71 0.40
C LYS A 11 -20.68 -3.06 1.53
N ALA A 12 -20.42 -1.78 1.82
CA ALA A 12 -21.12 -1.02 2.84
C ALA A 12 -22.51 -0.51 2.41
N LEU A 13 -22.82 -0.56 1.10
CA LEU A 13 -24.16 -0.25 0.60
C LEU A 13 -25.09 -1.44 0.89
N ASP A 14 -26.07 -1.23 1.76
CA ASP A 14 -27.12 -2.19 2.09
C ASP A 14 -28.40 -1.93 1.27
N SER A 15 -29.45 -2.72 1.53
CA SER A 15 -30.76 -2.56 0.90
C SER A 15 -31.41 -1.20 1.21
N SER A 16 -31.05 -0.55 2.32
CA SER A 16 -31.56 0.75 2.77
C SER A 16 -30.80 1.94 2.17
N ALA A 17 -29.73 1.72 1.41
CA ALA A 17 -28.95 2.78 0.79
C ALA A 17 -29.77 3.64 -0.18
N THR A 18 -29.65 4.96 -0.02
CA THR A 18 -30.36 5.95 -0.85
C THR A 18 -29.98 5.82 -2.33
N SER A 19 -30.91 6.12 -3.24
CA SER A 19 -30.67 6.16 -4.69
C SER A 19 -29.43 6.98 -5.06
N LEU A 20 -29.23 8.13 -4.40
CA LEU A 20 -28.05 8.99 -4.56
C LEU A 20 -26.74 8.30 -4.17
N GLN A 21 -26.74 7.51 -3.08
CA GLN A 21 -25.54 6.79 -2.62
C GLN A 21 -25.18 5.67 -3.59
N ARG A 22 -26.18 4.92 -4.08
CA ARG A 22 -26.02 3.89 -5.10
C ARG A 22 -25.45 4.47 -6.39
N SER A 23 -26.04 5.58 -6.87
CA SER A 23 -25.59 6.28 -8.07
C SER A 23 -24.11 6.71 -7.98
N LYS A 24 -23.69 7.30 -6.85
CA LYS A 24 -22.29 7.69 -6.63
C LYS A 24 -21.31 6.52 -6.69
N VAL A 25 -21.67 5.36 -6.16
CA VAL A 25 -20.80 4.18 -6.24
C VAL A 25 -20.76 3.63 -7.65
N THR A 26 -21.90 3.56 -8.35
CA THR A 26 -21.97 3.15 -9.76
C THR A 26 -21.13 4.08 -10.65
N GLU A 27 -21.20 5.39 -10.46
CA GLU A 27 -20.38 6.36 -11.18
C GLU A 27 -18.88 6.10 -10.97
N ARG A 28 -18.46 5.88 -9.71
CA ARG A 28 -17.06 5.54 -9.39
C ARG A 28 -16.63 4.21 -9.99
N LYS A 29 -17.51 3.20 -10.04
CA LYS A 29 -17.27 1.92 -10.72
C LYS A 29 -17.04 2.15 -12.22
N ASN A 30 -17.89 2.93 -12.87
CA ASN A 30 -17.79 3.23 -14.29
C ASN A 30 -16.51 4.00 -14.63
N LEU A 31 -16.16 5.01 -13.83
CA LEU A 31 -14.91 5.75 -13.98
C LEU A 31 -13.68 4.85 -13.82
N LEU A 32 -13.71 3.92 -12.86
CA LEU A 32 -12.65 2.93 -12.70
C LEU A 32 -12.58 1.98 -13.91
N GLY A 33 -13.72 1.48 -14.39
CA GLY A 33 -13.79 0.62 -15.56
C GLY A 33 -13.20 1.27 -16.80
N ARG A 34 -13.53 2.55 -17.07
CA ARG A 34 -12.95 3.32 -18.17
C ARG A 34 -11.42 3.45 -18.06
N LYS A 35 -10.91 3.69 -16.85
CA LYS A 35 -9.46 3.75 -16.61
C LYS A 35 -8.76 2.41 -16.81
N ILE A 36 -9.41 1.32 -16.40
CA ILE A 36 -8.88 -0.03 -16.63
C ILE A 36 -8.86 -0.33 -18.12
N LYS A 37 -9.92 0.02 -18.86
CA LYS A 37 -9.97 -0.15 -20.32
C LYS A 37 -8.84 0.62 -21.02
N SER A 38 -8.69 1.91 -20.71
CA SER A 38 -7.59 2.71 -21.27
C SER A 38 -6.20 2.14 -20.90
N TRP A 39 -6.04 1.61 -19.69
CA TRP A 39 -4.82 0.90 -19.30
C TRP A 39 -4.61 -0.37 -20.13
N THR A 40 -5.65 -1.18 -20.36
CA THR A 40 -5.54 -2.42 -21.13
C THR A 40 -5.19 -2.16 -22.59
N ASP A 41 -5.73 -1.09 -23.19
CA ASP A 41 -5.43 -0.71 -24.57
C ASP A 41 -3.94 -0.38 -24.73
N ILE A 42 -3.37 0.38 -23.78
CA ILE A 42 -1.92 0.68 -23.76
C ILE A 42 -1.12 -0.59 -23.45
N GLN A 43 -1.59 -1.42 -22.52
CA GLN A 43 -0.92 -2.65 -22.12
C GLN A 43 -0.78 -3.62 -23.29
N GLN A 44 -1.76 -3.68 -24.21
CA GLN A 44 -1.69 -4.56 -25.38
C GLN A 44 -0.51 -4.22 -26.30
N VAL A 45 -0.14 -2.95 -26.40
CA VAL A 45 1.01 -2.50 -27.21
C VAL A 45 2.34 -2.94 -26.60
N TYR A 46 2.50 -2.79 -25.28
CA TYR A 46 3.77 -3.03 -24.60
C TYR A 46 3.93 -4.46 -24.02
N MET A 47 2.81 -5.17 -23.79
CA MET A 47 2.75 -6.49 -23.16
C MET A 47 1.70 -7.38 -23.87
N PRO A 48 1.91 -7.76 -25.13
CA PRO A 48 0.94 -8.52 -25.91
C PRO A 48 0.60 -9.88 -25.28
N GLU A 49 1.54 -10.50 -24.56
CA GLU A 49 1.30 -11.80 -23.89
C GLU A 49 0.16 -11.75 -22.86
N VAL A 50 -0.10 -10.56 -22.28
CA VAL A 50 -1.19 -10.38 -21.32
C VAL A 50 -2.55 -10.46 -22.00
N SER A 51 -2.66 -10.15 -23.29
CA SER A 51 -3.94 -10.20 -24.01
C SER A 51 -4.51 -11.63 -24.04
N VAL A 52 -3.65 -12.63 -24.20
CA VAL A 52 -4.02 -14.05 -24.20
C VAL A 52 -4.56 -14.48 -22.83
N ILE A 53 -3.93 -14.03 -21.74
CA ILE A 53 -4.37 -14.31 -20.38
C ILE A 53 -5.75 -13.72 -20.14
N ARG A 54 -5.96 -12.46 -20.55
CA ARG A 54 -7.24 -11.77 -20.41
C ARG A 54 -8.35 -12.46 -21.22
N ALA A 55 -8.07 -12.83 -22.47
CA ALA A 55 -9.03 -13.53 -23.31
C ALA A 55 -9.47 -14.86 -22.67
N ARG A 56 -8.52 -15.61 -22.09
CA ARG A 56 -8.81 -16.85 -21.36
C ARG A 56 -9.63 -16.62 -20.08
N GLU A 57 -9.31 -15.56 -19.33
CA GLU A 57 -10.07 -15.17 -18.14
C GLU A 57 -11.50 -14.73 -18.49
N GLU A 58 -11.68 -14.01 -19.60
CA GLU A 58 -12.97 -13.55 -20.10
C GLU A 58 -13.85 -14.71 -20.57
N GLN A 59 -13.29 -15.66 -21.33
CA GLN A 59 -13.96 -16.90 -21.71
C GLN A 59 -14.40 -17.69 -20.46
N ALA A 60 -13.48 -17.91 -19.52
CA ALA A 60 -13.79 -18.62 -18.27
C ALA A 60 -14.83 -17.89 -17.38
N ALA A 61 -14.95 -16.57 -17.51
CA ALA A 61 -15.96 -15.79 -16.82
C ALA A 61 -17.33 -15.89 -17.50
N ALA A 62 -17.36 -15.89 -18.84
CA ALA A 62 -18.56 -16.10 -19.64
C ALA A 62 -19.16 -17.48 -19.37
N ASP A 63 -18.34 -18.52 -19.35
CA ASP A 63 -18.76 -19.90 -19.04
C ASP A 63 -19.42 -20.02 -17.65
N LYS A 64 -19.00 -19.18 -16.71
CA LYS A 64 -19.49 -19.16 -15.32
C LYS A 64 -20.61 -18.15 -15.09
N SER A 65 -21.08 -17.45 -16.13
CA SER A 65 -22.05 -16.34 -16.04
C SER A 65 -21.68 -15.33 -14.95
N LYS A 66 -20.38 -15.10 -14.73
CA LYS A 66 -19.89 -14.29 -13.61
C LYS A 66 -19.56 -12.89 -14.10
N THR A 67 -20.35 -11.90 -13.67
CA THR A 67 -20.01 -10.49 -13.89
C THR A 67 -18.82 -10.10 -13.01
N ILE A 68 -17.68 -9.77 -13.61
CA ILE A 68 -16.50 -9.31 -12.88
C ILE A 68 -16.65 -7.82 -12.58
N GLU A 69 -16.71 -7.48 -11.30
CA GLU A 69 -16.76 -6.09 -10.86
C GLU A 69 -15.46 -5.34 -11.21
N PRO A 70 -15.52 -4.04 -11.62
CA PRO A 70 -14.35 -3.29 -12.05
C PRO A 70 -13.19 -3.24 -11.04
N PHE A 71 -13.50 -3.32 -9.74
CA PHE A 71 -12.49 -3.31 -8.69
C PHE A 71 -11.79 -4.67 -8.48
N ASP A 72 -12.27 -5.76 -9.07
CA ASP A 72 -11.68 -7.10 -8.98
C ASP A 72 -10.89 -7.50 -10.25
N ILE A 73 -11.01 -6.78 -11.37
CA ILE A 73 -10.27 -7.05 -12.62
C ILE A 73 -8.74 -7.00 -12.41
N PRO A 74 -7.97 -8.07 -12.62
CA PRO A 74 -6.53 -8.04 -12.46
C PRO A 74 -5.85 -7.07 -13.45
N LEU A 75 -4.87 -6.30 -12.99
CA LEU A 75 -4.12 -5.37 -13.86
C LEU A 75 -2.99 -6.08 -14.64
N HIS A 76 -2.61 -7.29 -14.24
CA HIS A 76 -1.55 -8.09 -14.87
C HIS A 76 -0.25 -7.29 -15.06
N LEU A 77 0.23 -6.68 -13.98
CA LEU A 77 1.53 -6.00 -13.97
C LEU A 77 2.66 -7.04 -14.04
N PRO A 78 3.86 -6.69 -14.53
CA PRO A 78 5.00 -7.59 -14.61
C PRO A 78 5.23 -8.42 -13.32
N SER A 79 5.12 -7.80 -12.14
CA SER A 79 5.28 -8.49 -10.85
C SER A 79 4.25 -9.60 -10.57
N ALA A 80 3.10 -9.57 -11.24
CA ALA A 80 2.00 -10.51 -11.06
C ALA A 80 1.95 -11.59 -12.15
N LEU A 81 2.83 -11.51 -13.15
CA LEU A 81 2.93 -12.51 -14.21
C LEU A 81 3.72 -13.73 -13.74
N SER A 82 3.42 -14.87 -14.35
CA SER A 82 4.21 -16.08 -14.14
C SER A 82 5.60 -15.93 -14.74
N ARG A 83 6.62 -16.54 -14.12
CA ARG A 83 8.00 -16.57 -14.62
C ARG A 83 8.15 -17.13 -16.05
N ARG A 84 7.13 -17.84 -16.54
CA ARG A 84 7.11 -18.42 -17.89
C ARG A 84 6.83 -17.38 -18.98
N LEU A 85 6.19 -16.27 -18.64
CA LEU A 85 5.84 -15.20 -19.57
C LEU A 85 7.01 -14.21 -19.65
N ARG A 86 7.66 -14.16 -20.80
CA ARG A 86 8.82 -13.26 -21.00
C ARG A 86 8.29 -11.90 -21.43
N THR A 87 8.26 -10.98 -20.48
CA THR A 87 7.97 -9.56 -20.77
C THR A 87 9.26 -8.76 -20.89
N THR A 88 9.17 -7.60 -21.53
CA THR A 88 10.33 -6.73 -21.79
C THR A 88 11.04 -6.34 -20.49
N PRO A 89 12.37 -6.54 -20.37
CA PRO A 89 13.11 -6.27 -19.12
C PRO A 89 12.97 -4.83 -18.64
N LYS A 90 12.88 -3.87 -19.56
CA LYS A 90 12.65 -2.45 -19.24
C LYS A 90 11.37 -2.21 -18.42
N LEU A 91 10.31 -3.00 -18.63
CA LEU A 91 9.06 -2.86 -17.88
C LEU A 91 9.22 -3.25 -16.41
N PHE A 92 10.07 -4.24 -16.11
CA PHE A 92 10.40 -4.59 -14.72
C PHE A 92 11.14 -3.47 -14.02
N ILE A 93 12.07 -2.78 -14.71
CA ILE A 93 12.79 -1.62 -14.17
C ILE A 93 11.80 -0.48 -13.83
N TYR A 94 10.87 -0.18 -14.75
CA TYR A 94 9.88 0.86 -14.52
C TYR A 94 8.91 0.49 -13.40
N GLU A 95 8.43 -0.76 -13.35
CA GLU A 95 7.58 -1.20 -12.25
C GLU A 95 8.35 -1.15 -10.93
N PHE A 96 9.60 -1.61 -10.88
CA PHE A 96 10.42 -1.56 -9.68
C PHE A 96 10.52 -0.14 -9.14
N ARG A 97 10.88 0.85 -9.97
CA ARG A 97 10.93 2.26 -9.58
C ARG A 97 9.59 2.77 -9.06
N LEU A 98 8.50 2.42 -9.73
CA LEU A 98 7.14 2.76 -9.30
C LEU A 98 6.82 2.16 -7.93
N ARG A 99 7.17 0.89 -7.70
CA ARG A 99 6.91 0.19 -6.43
C ARG A 99 7.76 0.73 -5.29
N THR A 100 9.01 1.08 -5.56
CA THR A 100 9.90 1.74 -4.59
C THR A 100 9.31 3.07 -4.14
N ALA A 101 8.88 3.91 -5.08
CA ALA A 101 8.21 5.16 -4.75
C ALA A 101 6.91 4.93 -3.95
N GLN A 102 6.09 3.95 -4.34
CA GLN A 102 4.87 3.58 -3.60
C GLN A 102 5.17 3.09 -2.17
N ALA A 103 6.25 2.34 -1.98
CA ALA A 103 6.65 1.85 -0.66
C ALA A 103 7.07 3.02 0.25
N TYR A 104 7.89 3.94 -0.26
CA TYR A 104 8.29 5.15 0.47
C TYR A 104 7.11 6.06 0.80
N GLU A 105 6.22 6.32 -0.16
CA GLU A 105 5.00 7.11 0.07
C GLU A 105 4.11 6.45 1.13
N ALA A 106 3.95 5.13 1.08
CA ALA A 106 3.17 4.39 2.06
C ALA A 106 3.78 4.43 3.47
N LEU A 107 5.11 4.36 3.58
CA LEU A 107 5.82 4.50 4.86
C LEU A 107 5.64 5.89 5.44
N GLU A 108 5.78 6.94 4.62
CA GLU A 108 5.60 8.31 5.09
C GLU A 108 4.16 8.56 5.54
N GLU A 109 3.19 8.04 4.79
CA GLU A 109 1.79 8.11 5.18
C GLU A 109 1.52 7.35 6.49
N LEU A 110 2.14 6.17 6.67
CA LEU A 110 2.05 5.39 7.90
C LEU A 110 2.61 6.17 9.09
N ARG A 111 3.82 6.74 8.97
CA ARG A 111 4.45 7.57 10.01
C ARG A 111 3.56 8.75 10.38
N ARG A 112 3.02 9.45 9.38
CA ARG A 112 2.11 10.59 9.59
C ARG A 112 0.86 10.18 10.38
N HIS A 113 0.21 9.07 10.01
CA HIS A 113 -0.99 8.61 10.71
C HIS A 113 -0.68 8.12 12.13
N LEU A 114 0.50 7.54 12.37
CA LEU A 114 0.95 7.15 13.70
C LEU A 114 1.21 8.37 14.59
N ARG A 115 1.89 9.41 14.08
CA ARG A 115 2.12 10.68 14.79
C ARG A 115 0.80 11.34 15.17
N LEU A 116 -0.13 11.43 14.21
CA LEU A 116 -1.47 11.94 14.44
C LEU A 116 -2.19 11.15 15.54
N ARG A 117 -2.13 9.82 15.49
CA ARG A 117 -2.76 8.96 16.49
C ARG A 117 -2.20 9.21 17.89
N THR A 118 -0.88 9.27 18.04
CA THR A 118 -0.24 9.61 19.33
C THR A 118 -0.71 10.96 19.85
N HIS A 119 -0.65 11.99 19.02
CA HIS A 119 -1.09 13.34 19.42
C HIS A 119 -2.55 13.34 19.86
N MET A 120 -3.41 12.63 19.12
CA MET A 120 -4.82 12.49 19.46
C MET A 120 -5.07 11.77 20.79
N TYR A 121 -4.28 10.73 21.12
CA TYR A 121 -4.37 10.07 22.42
C TYR A 121 -4.00 11.03 23.55
N LYS A 122 -2.86 11.73 23.44
CA LYS A 122 -2.42 12.74 24.41
C LYS A 122 -3.46 13.85 24.58
N PHE A 123 -4.05 14.31 23.48
CA PHE A 123 -5.09 15.33 23.50
C PHE A 123 -6.37 14.84 24.20
N LYS A 124 -6.83 13.63 23.88
CA LYS A 124 -8.02 13.02 24.49
C LYS A 124 -7.84 12.88 26.00
N ASP A 125 -6.70 12.34 26.43
CA ASP A 125 -6.39 12.09 27.83
C ASP A 125 -6.42 13.37 28.68
N ARG A 126 -5.89 14.47 28.14
CA ARG A 126 -5.79 15.75 28.86
C ARG A 126 -7.04 16.64 28.77
N HIS A 127 -7.76 16.64 27.65
CA HIS A 127 -8.74 17.71 27.35
C HIS A 127 -10.17 17.24 27.09
N VAL A 128 -10.47 15.93 27.12
CA VAL A 128 -11.80 15.42 26.76
C VAL A 128 -12.53 14.87 27.98
N PRO A 129 -13.23 15.73 28.73
CA PRO A 129 -14.12 15.29 29.80
C PRO A 129 -15.47 14.81 29.26
N GLY A 130 -16.16 13.99 30.06
CA GLY A 130 -17.54 13.57 29.80
C GLY A 130 -17.70 12.49 28.72
N GLN A 131 -18.83 11.78 28.76
CA GLN A 131 -19.05 10.57 27.95
C GLN A 131 -19.21 10.87 26.45
N ARG A 132 -20.03 11.87 26.08
CA ARG A 132 -20.31 12.20 24.67
C ARG A 132 -19.05 12.61 23.91
N ALA A 133 -18.21 13.46 24.52
CA ALA A 133 -16.96 13.92 23.91
C ALA A 133 -15.93 12.78 23.81
N ASN A 134 -15.92 11.88 24.81
CA ASN A 134 -15.10 10.67 24.77
C ASN A 134 -15.47 9.74 23.62
N THR A 135 -16.77 9.47 23.41
CA THR A 135 -17.23 8.63 22.29
C THR A 135 -16.86 9.25 20.93
N ARG A 136 -17.02 10.57 20.77
CA ARG A 136 -16.64 11.27 19.52
C ARG A 136 -15.13 11.17 19.28
N SER A 137 -14.32 11.37 20.33
CA SER A 137 -12.85 11.29 20.24
C SER A 137 -12.39 9.87 19.94
N GLN A 138 -13.03 8.86 20.55
CA GLN A 138 -12.77 7.45 20.27
C GLN A 138 -13.11 7.09 18.83
N ASN A 139 -14.23 7.57 18.30
CA ASN A 139 -14.59 7.37 16.89
C ASN A 139 -13.55 7.98 15.94
N LEU A 140 -13.00 9.15 16.28
CA LEU A 140 -11.95 9.76 15.47
C LEU A 140 -10.63 8.98 15.56
N LEU A 141 -10.26 8.47 16.74
CA LEU A 141 -9.12 7.57 16.92
C LEU A 141 -9.27 6.28 16.09
N ASN A 142 -10.46 5.66 16.11
CA ASN A 142 -10.76 4.46 15.32
C ASN A 142 -10.61 4.73 13.82
N ARG A 143 -11.05 5.91 13.34
CA ARG A 143 -10.85 6.33 11.94
C ARG A 143 -9.37 6.50 11.60
N THR A 144 -8.57 7.10 12.49
CA THR A 144 -7.13 7.23 12.30
C THR A 144 -6.44 5.87 12.31
N GLN A 145 -6.83 4.95 13.20
CA GLN A 145 -6.32 3.57 13.22
C GLN A 145 -6.64 2.83 11.93
N HIS A 146 -7.84 3.02 11.36
CA HIS A 146 -8.17 2.44 10.07
C HIS A 146 -7.25 2.95 8.95
N LYS A 147 -6.88 4.25 8.98
CA LYS A 147 -5.90 4.82 8.03
C LYS A 147 -4.50 4.22 8.22
N VAL A 148 -4.05 4.02 9.47
CA VAL A 148 -2.79 3.32 9.78
C VAL A 148 -2.78 1.93 9.14
N ASN A 149 -3.84 1.14 9.36
CA ASN A 149 -3.96 -0.21 8.81
C ASN A 149 -3.93 -0.19 7.27
N ILE A 150 -4.62 0.78 6.67
CA ILE A 150 -4.63 1.00 5.23
C ILE A 150 -3.22 1.29 4.70
N SER A 151 -2.47 2.22 5.30
CA SER A 151 -1.12 2.58 4.86
C SER A 151 -0.12 1.43 5.08
N GLY A 152 -0.26 0.68 6.18
CA GLY A 152 0.51 -0.54 6.41
C GLY A 152 0.25 -1.60 5.33
N ALA A 153 -1.01 -1.81 4.93
CA ALA A 153 -1.35 -2.72 3.84
C ALA A 153 -0.79 -2.24 2.48
N LYS A 154 -0.76 -0.93 2.22
CA LYS A 154 -0.12 -0.36 1.01
C LYS A 154 1.36 -0.73 0.97
N TYR A 155 2.05 -0.49 2.09
CA TYR A 155 3.47 -0.76 2.22
C TYR A 155 3.77 -2.26 1.99
N LYS A 156 3.08 -3.14 2.70
CA LYS A 156 3.24 -4.60 2.56
C LYS A 156 3.03 -5.07 1.12
N ARG A 157 2.00 -4.54 0.45
CA ARG A 157 1.74 -4.88 -0.95
C ARG A 157 2.83 -4.39 -1.90
N ALA A 158 3.30 -3.15 -1.73
CA ALA A 158 4.37 -2.60 -2.55
C ALA A 158 5.67 -3.39 -2.37
N ARG A 159 6.04 -3.70 -1.12
CA ARG A 159 7.20 -4.52 -0.79
C ARG A 159 7.11 -5.95 -1.35
N ALA A 160 5.94 -6.59 -1.24
CA ALA A 160 5.73 -7.91 -1.82
C ALA A 160 5.95 -7.89 -3.35
N SER A 161 5.42 -6.88 -4.04
CA SER A 161 5.67 -6.71 -5.47
C SER A 161 7.14 -6.47 -5.81
N LEU A 162 7.88 -5.69 -5.00
CA LEU A 162 9.33 -5.50 -5.18
C LEU A 162 10.08 -6.83 -5.11
N TYR A 163 9.75 -7.66 -4.12
CA TYR A 163 10.37 -8.97 -3.95
C TYR A 163 10.00 -9.95 -5.08
N SER A 164 8.75 -9.93 -5.55
CA SER A 164 8.35 -10.70 -6.72
C SER A 164 9.12 -10.27 -7.98
N ILE A 165 9.37 -8.97 -8.17
CA ILE A 165 10.14 -8.46 -9.31
C ILE A 165 11.60 -8.91 -9.22
N SER A 166 12.25 -8.80 -8.06
CA SER A 166 13.65 -9.23 -7.89
C SER A 166 13.84 -10.74 -8.07
N GLN A 167 12.79 -11.55 -7.86
CA GLN A 167 12.82 -12.98 -8.15
C GLN A 167 12.61 -13.33 -9.63
N LEU A 168 11.98 -12.42 -10.38
CA LEU A 168 11.60 -12.63 -11.78
C LEU A 168 12.64 -12.06 -12.76
N SER A 169 13.43 -11.07 -12.33
CA SER A 169 14.39 -10.36 -13.18
C SER A 169 15.74 -10.22 -12.47
N ASP A 170 16.79 -10.76 -13.08
CA ASP A 170 18.17 -10.62 -12.61
C ASP A 170 18.73 -9.20 -12.83
N ASP A 171 18.14 -8.44 -13.74
CA ASP A 171 18.54 -7.06 -14.08
C ASP A 171 18.20 -6.05 -12.96
N VAL A 172 17.27 -6.42 -12.07
CA VAL A 172 16.76 -5.55 -11.02
C VAL A 172 17.34 -6.04 -9.68
N GLY A 173 18.18 -5.22 -9.07
CA GLY A 173 18.78 -5.52 -7.77
C GLY A 173 17.76 -5.71 -6.65
N LEU A 174 18.25 -6.14 -5.48
CA LEU A 174 17.41 -6.29 -4.30
C LEU A 174 16.76 -4.96 -3.90
N PRO A 175 15.57 -5.02 -3.29
CA PRO A 175 14.96 -3.84 -2.68
C PRO A 175 15.93 -3.18 -1.69
N ASP A 176 15.88 -1.86 -1.62
CA ASP A 176 16.69 -1.04 -0.70
C ASP A 176 16.60 -1.59 0.74
N GLU A 177 17.74 -1.67 1.44
CA GLU A 177 17.83 -2.17 2.83
C GLU A 177 16.93 -1.37 3.78
N ALA A 178 16.65 -0.11 3.44
CA ALA A 178 15.72 0.74 4.18
C ALA A 178 14.26 0.24 4.16
N LEU A 179 13.88 -0.61 3.20
CA LEU A 179 12.53 -1.15 3.03
C LEU A 179 12.36 -2.52 3.72
N GLN A 180 12.36 -2.49 5.06
CA GLN A 180 12.26 -3.68 5.91
C GLN A 180 10.84 -4.25 6.02
N GLU A 181 10.71 -5.48 6.50
CA GLU A 181 9.39 -6.06 6.73
C GLU A 181 8.64 -5.34 7.85
N LEU A 182 7.36 -5.02 7.64
CA LEU A 182 6.54 -4.35 8.64
C LEU A 182 5.88 -5.40 9.55
N HIS A 183 6.45 -5.59 10.73
CA HIS A 183 5.85 -6.40 11.76
C HIS A 183 4.70 -5.65 12.45
N PRO A 184 3.69 -6.37 12.97
CA PRO A 184 2.63 -5.74 13.76
C PRO A 184 3.19 -5.01 14.99
N ALA A 185 4.34 -5.46 15.50
CA ALA A 185 5.09 -4.82 16.57
C ALA A 185 5.65 -3.44 16.19
N ASP A 186 5.80 -3.10 14.92
CA ASP A 186 6.33 -1.79 14.52
C ASP A 186 5.23 -0.73 14.49
N VAL A 187 3.96 -1.16 14.46
CA VAL A 187 2.78 -0.28 14.42
C VAL A 187 2.38 0.11 15.85
N ARG A 188 3.29 0.78 16.57
CA ARG A 188 3.06 1.27 17.94
C ARG A 188 2.86 2.78 17.98
N ALA A 189 2.36 3.27 19.11
CA ALA A 189 2.26 4.72 19.34
C ALA A 189 3.67 5.24 19.62
N PHE A 190 3.99 6.43 19.10
CA PHE A 190 5.16 7.17 19.54
C PHE A 190 5.01 7.45 21.04
N ASN A 191 5.86 6.83 21.84
CA ASN A 191 6.12 7.18 23.23
C ASN A 191 7.11 8.36 23.25
N ASP A 192 7.13 9.16 24.32
CA ASP A 192 7.97 10.37 24.42
C ASP A 192 9.48 10.11 24.18
N ASN A 193 9.92 8.86 24.32
CA ASN A 193 11.29 8.44 24.02
C ASN A 193 11.57 8.23 22.51
N THR A 194 10.57 7.97 21.67
CA THR A 194 10.75 7.77 20.22
C THR A 194 10.67 9.05 19.40
N ASP A 195 9.98 10.09 19.91
CA ASP A 195 9.98 11.42 19.28
C ASP A 195 11.40 12.01 19.24
N LYS A 196 12.21 11.80 20.30
CA LYS A 196 13.64 12.14 20.34
C LYS A 196 14.44 11.41 19.26
N ILE A 197 14.18 10.13 19.05
CA ILE A 197 14.88 9.31 18.04
C ILE A 197 14.58 9.80 16.62
N LEU A 198 13.35 10.25 16.35
CA LEU A 198 12.97 10.80 15.05
C LEU A 198 13.53 12.20 14.80
N GLU A 199 13.64 13.05 15.83
CA GLU A 199 14.41 14.31 15.72
C GLU A 199 15.87 14.01 15.36
N PHE A 200 16.50 13.01 15.98
CA PHE A 200 17.86 12.58 15.61
C PHE A 200 17.97 12.08 14.16
N ILE A 201 16.95 11.40 13.63
CA ILE A 201 16.95 10.88 12.24
C ILE A 201 16.65 12.01 11.22
N HIS A 202 15.82 13.00 11.55
CA HIS A 202 15.54 14.15 10.67
C HIS A 202 16.65 15.21 10.68
N VAL A 203 17.50 15.25 11.72
CA VAL A 203 18.58 16.25 11.87
C VAL A 203 19.90 15.85 11.18
N ARG A 204 20.02 14.66 10.58
CA ARG A 204 21.19 14.32 9.74
C ARG A 204 20.89 14.37 8.23
N PRO A 205 21.01 15.54 7.58
CA PRO A 205 21.29 15.59 6.16
C PRO A 205 22.80 15.33 5.95
N GLN A 206 23.12 14.27 5.22
CA GLN A 206 24.34 14.07 4.43
C GLN A 206 25.66 14.65 5.01
N ALA A 207 26.40 13.84 5.78
CA ALA A 207 27.83 14.05 5.98
C ALA A 207 28.59 12.72 6.03
N LYS A 208 29.28 12.45 4.92
CA LYS A 208 30.51 11.67 4.69
C LYS A 208 31.02 10.74 5.81
N MET A 209 31.20 9.47 5.42
CA MET A 209 32.18 8.47 5.87
C MET A 209 32.87 8.63 7.24
N SER A 210 32.72 7.61 8.10
CA SER A 210 33.88 6.96 8.72
C SER A 210 33.53 5.51 9.09
N THR A 211 34.26 4.58 8.48
CA THR A 211 34.18 3.11 8.56
C THR A 211 34.61 2.53 9.92
N GLN A 212 34.68 3.32 10.98
CA GLN A 212 35.16 2.87 12.30
C GLN A 212 34.05 2.60 13.33
N LEU A 213 32.82 3.10 13.15
CA LEU A 213 31.75 2.90 14.14
C LEU A 213 30.86 1.66 13.91
N LEU A 214 30.95 1.01 12.74
CA LEU A 214 30.21 -0.24 12.49
C LEU A 214 30.87 -1.48 13.13
N LYS A 215 32.11 -1.36 13.66
CA LYS A 215 32.83 -2.47 14.31
C LYS A 215 32.52 -2.65 15.80
N CYS A 216 31.83 -1.71 16.45
CA CYS A 216 31.48 -1.83 17.88
C CYS A 216 30.15 -2.55 18.14
N PHE A 217 29.23 -2.66 17.18
CA PHE A 217 27.88 -3.18 17.46
C PHE A 217 27.73 -4.71 17.28
N ILE A 218 28.74 -5.42 16.75
CA ILE A 218 28.62 -6.87 16.43
C ILE A 218 29.46 -7.77 17.38
N ARG A 219 30.20 -7.24 18.36
CA ARG A 219 31.14 -8.04 19.18
C ARG A 219 30.86 -8.13 20.68
N LEU A 220 29.65 -7.84 21.15
CA LEU A 220 29.35 -7.86 22.60
C LEU A 220 28.07 -8.62 23.04
N CYS A 221 27.44 -9.38 22.14
CA CYS A 221 26.50 -10.44 22.52
C CYS A 221 26.80 -11.69 21.69
N GLY A 222 27.60 -12.59 22.24
CA GLY A 222 28.01 -13.84 21.60
C GLY A 222 29.24 -14.49 22.24
N ALA A 223 29.15 -14.80 23.54
CA ALA A 223 29.52 -16.09 24.07
C ALA A 223 28.21 -16.77 24.52
#